data_AF-A0A382IHT9-F1
#
_entry.id   AF-A0A382IHT9-F1
#
_cell.length_a   1.000
_cell.length_b   1.000
_cell.length_c   1.000
_cell.angle_alpha   90.00
_cell.angle_beta   90.00
_cell.angle_gamma   90.00
#
_symmetry.space_group_name_H-M   'P 1'
#
loop_
_entity.id
_entity.type
_entity.pdbx_description
1 polymer ?
#
loop_
_entity_poly.entity_id
_entity_poly.type
_entity_poly.pdbx_seq_one_letter_code
_entity_poly.pdbx_strand_id
1 'polypeptide(L)'
;NYSEQHEQAKWVAYSLTSSQVYGSVDRTNDFRIDPKVKTGSASLPDYKGSGYDRGHLAPAGDMKSTYTAMSESFYMSNMSPQVPGFNRGIWKKLEGTVRNWAMDNKKVYITTGAVLTASYPTIGINKVSIPELYYKVVLDYEQPEIKGIGFILPNQKSNKSLQSYAVSIDEVERFTGIDFFHTLPDDIEEQIESDAAINKWSFSSAVSHSGSPTYPTKQAKLSGEPKINVNNASKGELMRLPGIGDKLSDKIIAYRSVYGGFRTIDDLQSVKGIGVKTVAKLKPYATVYD
;
A
#
# COMPACT_ATOMS: atom_id res chain seq x y z
N ASN A 1 -7.16 17.23 5.61
CA ASN A 1 -7.36 18.39 6.51
C ASN A 1 -5.98 18.94 6.90
N TYR A 2 -5.71 20.23 6.68
CA TYR A 2 -4.39 20.83 6.93
C TYR A 2 -4.35 21.61 8.24
N SER A 3 -3.24 21.51 8.98
CA SER A 3 -3.01 22.24 10.23
C SER A 3 -1.93 23.29 10.04
N GLU A 4 -2.34 24.57 9.95
CA GLU A 4 -1.41 25.70 9.90
C GLU A 4 -0.45 25.71 11.08
N GLN A 5 -0.96 25.44 12.29
CA GLN A 5 -0.15 25.38 13.51
C GLN A 5 1.04 24.42 13.41
N HIS A 6 0.91 23.34 12.64
CA HIS A 6 1.91 22.28 12.56
C HIS A 6 2.62 22.21 11.21
N GLU A 7 2.17 23.00 10.23
CA GLU A 7 2.57 22.95 8.83
C GLU A 7 2.55 21.54 8.22
N GLN A 8 1.52 20.77 8.56
CA GLN A 8 1.26 19.44 8.01
C GLN A 8 -0.22 19.06 8.15
N ALA A 9 -0.66 18.01 7.44
CA ALA A 9 -2.03 17.53 7.55
C ALA A 9 -2.34 16.93 8.94
N LYS A 10 -3.50 17.29 9.52
CA LYS A 10 -4.08 16.57 10.67
C LYS A 10 -4.44 15.13 10.30
N TRP A 11 -4.99 15.00 9.10
CA TRP A 11 -5.34 13.72 8.50
C TRP A 11 -5.38 13.83 6.98
N VAL A 12 -5.06 12.72 6.33
CA VAL A 12 -5.29 12.45 4.91
C VAL A 12 -6.16 11.21 4.83
N ALA A 13 -7.23 11.28 4.05
CA ALA A 13 -8.14 10.17 3.83
C ALA A 13 -8.19 9.82 2.34
N TYR A 14 -8.20 8.53 2.03
CA TYR A 14 -8.27 8.01 0.66
C TYR A 14 -8.84 6.59 0.66
N SER A 15 -9.36 6.15 -0.48
CA SER A 15 -9.69 4.74 -0.69
C SER A 15 -8.68 4.08 -1.60
N LEU A 16 -8.45 2.79 -1.39
CA LEU A 16 -7.57 1.97 -2.20
C LEU A 16 -8.29 0.72 -2.68
N THR A 17 -8.43 0.56 -3.98
CA THR A 17 -8.92 -0.65 -4.64
C THR A 17 -7.76 -1.51 -5.13
N SER A 18 -8.02 -2.80 -5.35
CA SER A 18 -7.05 -3.71 -5.96
C SER A 18 -6.52 -3.19 -7.31
N SER A 19 -7.40 -2.62 -8.15
CA SER A 19 -7.03 -2.03 -9.43
C SER A 19 -6.07 -0.84 -9.31
N GLN A 20 -6.20 -0.02 -8.26
CA GLN A 20 -5.30 1.10 -8.00
C GLN A 20 -3.91 0.61 -7.56
N VAL A 21 -3.83 -0.46 -6.77
CA VAL A 21 -2.55 -1.08 -6.36
C VAL A 21 -1.75 -1.58 -7.58
N TYR A 22 -2.43 -2.19 -8.55
CA TYR A 22 -1.81 -2.68 -9.79
C TYR A 22 -1.49 -1.59 -10.83
N GLY A 23 -1.79 -0.33 -10.51
CA GLY A 23 -1.41 0.81 -11.36
C GLY A 23 0.06 0.78 -11.77
N SER A 24 0.36 1.24 -12.99
CA SER A 24 1.69 1.12 -13.59
C SER A 24 2.45 2.43 -13.74
N VAL A 25 1.93 3.51 -13.16
CA VAL A 25 2.57 4.82 -13.14
C VAL A 25 3.82 4.77 -12.26
N ASP A 26 4.91 5.25 -12.82
CA ASP A 26 6.19 5.34 -12.12
C ASP A 26 6.22 6.53 -11.16
N ARG A 27 7.00 6.38 -10.10
CA ARG A 27 7.15 7.41 -9.06
C ARG A 27 7.79 8.68 -9.63
N THR A 28 7.11 9.82 -9.50
CA THR A 28 7.54 11.11 -10.08
C THR A 28 8.63 11.80 -9.27
N ASN A 29 8.60 11.70 -7.93
CA ASN A 29 9.53 12.39 -7.02
C ASN A 29 9.52 13.93 -7.15
N ASP A 30 8.43 14.50 -7.64
CA ASP A 30 8.22 15.93 -7.92
C ASP A 30 7.67 16.68 -6.69
N PHE A 31 8.41 16.59 -5.58
CA PHE A 31 8.08 17.25 -4.32
C PHE A 31 7.92 18.77 -4.50
N ARG A 32 6.76 19.30 -4.10
CA ARG A 32 6.43 20.72 -4.29
C ARG A 32 5.39 21.20 -3.29
N ILE A 33 5.34 22.52 -3.08
CA ILE A 33 4.32 23.17 -2.25
C ILE A 33 2.94 22.86 -2.82
N ASP A 34 1.96 22.67 -1.94
CA ASP A 34 0.58 22.48 -2.34
C ASP A 34 -0.07 23.82 -2.71
N PRO A 35 -0.45 24.05 -3.98
CA PRO A 35 -1.07 25.30 -4.39
C PRO A 35 -2.45 25.55 -3.77
N LYS A 36 -3.08 24.53 -3.14
CA LYS A 36 -4.39 24.65 -2.49
C LYS A 36 -4.29 25.12 -1.04
N VAL A 37 -3.11 25.08 -0.42
CA VAL A 37 -2.88 25.60 0.93
C VAL A 37 -2.48 27.08 0.83
N LYS A 38 -3.46 27.98 0.95
CA LYS A 38 -3.30 29.42 0.63
C LYS A 38 -2.35 30.17 1.57
N THR A 39 -2.22 29.69 2.80
CA THR A 39 -1.37 30.21 3.86
C THR A 39 0.10 29.82 3.70
N GLY A 40 0.40 28.90 2.79
CA GLY A 40 1.71 28.26 2.65
C GLY A 40 1.70 26.86 3.23
N SER A 41 2.65 26.03 2.80
CA SER A 41 2.87 24.71 3.41
C SER A 41 4.35 24.54 3.74
N ALA A 42 4.67 23.43 4.41
CA ALA A 42 6.02 22.89 4.41
C ALA A 42 6.65 22.92 3.00
N SER A 43 7.97 23.07 2.94
CA SER A 43 8.73 23.23 1.70
C SER A 43 10.01 22.39 1.72
N LEU A 44 10.67 22.25 0.56
CA LEU A 44 11.91 21.47 0.46
C LEU A 44 13.04 21.98 1.36
N PRO A 45 13.28 23.30 1.48
CA PRO A 45 14.27 23.84 2.43
C PRO A 45 14.06 23.41 3.87
N ASP A 46 12.83 23.23 4.34
CA ASP A 46 12.56 22.87 5.75
C ASP A 46 13.15 21.52 6.13
N TYR A 47 13.18 20.58 5.19
CA TYR A 47 13.69 19.22 5.40
C TYR A 47 15.19 19.12 5.17
N LYS A 48 15.81 20.06 4.44
CA LYS A 48 17.22 20.00 4.06
C LYS A 48 18.10 20.09 5.31
N GLY A 49 18.87 19.03 5.58
CA GLY A 49 19.77 18.98 6.73
C GLY A 49 19.08 18.76 8.08
N SER A 50 17.75 18.55 8.10
CA SER A 50 16.97 18.35 9.32
C SER A 50 17.18 16.99 9.99
N GLY A 51 17.66 15.99 9.23
CA GLY A 51 17.74 14.59 9.67
C GLY A 51 16.45 13.78 9.48
N TYR A 52 15.36 14.41 9.05
CA TYR A 52 14.07 13.75 8.80
C TYR A 52 13.83 13.48 7.32
N ASP A 53 13.17 12.35 7.03
CA ASP A 53 12.63 12.08 5.70
C ASP A 53 11.37 12.90 5.46
N ARG A 54 11.12 13.22 4.18
CA ARG A 54 9.81 13.66 3.69
C ARG A 54 8.87 12.45 3.63
N GLY A 55 8.38 12.07 4.81
CA GLY A 55 7.52 10.90 4.99
C GLY A 55 6.13 11.16 4.42
N HIS A 56 5.65 10.28 3.53
CA HIS A 56 4.32 10.42 2.96
C HIS A 56 3.26 10.00 4.00
N LEU A 57 2.14 10.71 4.03
CA LEU A 57 0.94 10.27 4.75
C LEU A 57 0.12 9.31 3.86
N ALA A 58 -0.35 9.80 2.70
CA ALA A 58 -0.82 8.96 1.61
C ALA A 58 0.37 8.57 0.71
N PRO A 59 0.79 7.29 0.67
CA PRO A 59 2.05 6.91 0.04
C PRO A 59 1.91 6.87 -1.48
N ALA A 60 2.96 7.31 -2.18
CA ALA A 60 2.98 7.26 -3.65
C ALA A 60 2.80 5.83 -4.20
N GLY A 61 3.16 4.81 -3.41
CA GLY A 61 2.93 3.40 -3.76
C GLY A 61 1.45 3.02 -3.93
N ASP A 62 0.54 3.79 -3.33
CA ASP A 62 -0.91 3.60 -3.42
C ASP A 62 -1.51 4.43 -4.58
N MET A 63 -0.76 5.41 -5.10
CA MET A 63 -1.24 6.40 -6.08
C MET A 63 -0.79 6.08 -7.52
N LYS A 64 -0.66 4.79 -7.86
CA LYS A 64 -0.10 4.33 -9.14
C LYS A 64 -1.09 4.27 -10.30
N SER A 65 -2.35 4.61 -10.06
CA SER A 65 -3.45 4.49 -11.04
C SER A 65 -3.37 5.54 -12.14
N THR A 66 -3.03 6.78 -11.80
CA THR A 66 -2.93 7.90 -12.75
C THR A 66 -1.69 8.74 -12.47
N TYR A 67 -1.17 9.42 -13.50
CA TYR A 67 -0.06 10.36 -13.34
C TYR A 67 -0.40 11.47 -12.34
N THR A 68 -1.63 11.99 -12.41
CA THR A 68 -2.11 13.03 -11.49
C THR A 68 -2.07 12.56 -10.05
N ALA A 69 -2.66 11.40 -9.72
CA ALA A 69 -2.64 10.88 -8.35
C ALA A 69 -1.20 10.68 -7.84
N MET A 70 -0.33 10.11 -8.68
CA MET A 70 1.08 9.93 -8.35
C MET A 70 1.77 11.26 -8.06
N SER A 71 1.67 12.22 -8.97
CA SER A 71 2.30 13.54 -8.86
C SER A 71 1.74 14.32 -7.66
N GLU A 72 0.43 14.33 -7.44
CA GLU A 72 -0.20 15.04 -6.31
C GLU A 72 0.16 14.42 -4.96
N SER A 73 0.53 13.13 -4.90
CA SER A 73 1.05 12.51 -3.67
C SER A 73 2.37 13.14 -3.18
N PHE A 74 3.07 13.89 -4.03
CA PHE A 74 4.31 14.60 -3.70
C PHE A 74 4.09 16.05 -3.24
N TYR A 75 2.84 16.49 -3.06
CA TYR A 75 2.60 17.77 -2.40
C TYR A 75 3.12 17.74 -0.96
N MET A 76 3.75 18.84 -0.54
CA MET A 76 4.31 18.96 0.81
C MET A 76 3.22 18.97 1.90
N SER A 77 1.97 19.28 1.56
CA SER A 77 0.81 19.09 2.43
C SER A 77 0.55 17.63 2.82
N ASN A 78 1.06 16.68 2.03
CA ASN A 78 1.02 15.23 2.28
C ASN A 78 2.33 14.70 2.91
N MET A 79 3.23 15.59 3.34
CA MET A 79 4.49 15.21 3.98
C MET A 79 4.46 15.50 5.48
N SER A 80 5.19 14.68 6.23
CA SER A 80 5.45 14.89 7.65
C SER A 80 6.89 14.47 8.02
N PRO A 81 7.55 15.11 9.00
CA PRO A 81 8.91 14.77 9.42
C PRO A 81 9.00 13.38 10.06
N GLN A 82 9.36 12.38 9.26
CA GLN A 82 9.50 11.00 9.73
C GLN A 82 10.97 10.63 9.95
N VAL A 83 11.27 9.97 11.07
CA VAL A 83 12.61 9.42 11.32
C VAL A 83 12.94 8.39 10.23
N PRO A 84 14.14 8.42 9.61
CA PRO A 84 14.46 7.52 8.48
C PRO A 84 14.26 6.04 8.78
N GLY A 85 14.57 5.59 10.00
CA GLY A 85 14.35 4.20 10.43
C GLY A 85 12.87 3.83 10.65
N PHE A 86 12.01 4.82 10.90
CA PHE A 86 10.56 4.67 10.98
C PHE A 86 9.96 4.58 9.56
N ASN A 87 10.17 5.62 8.75
CA ASN A 87 9.64 5.77 7.39
C ASN A 87 9.99 4.56 6.51
N ARG A 88 11.28 4.25 6.42
CA ARG A 88 11.80 3.20 5.52
C ARG A 88 11.63 1.79 6.09
N GLY A 89 11.26 1.69 7.37
CA GLY A 89 11.12 0.44 8.12
C GLY A 89 9.65 0.11 8.38
N ILE A 90 9.22 0.26 9.63
CA ILE A 90 7.90 -0.20 10.09
C ILE A 90 6.74 0.51 9.37
N TRP A 91 6.89 1.80 9.03
CA TRP A 91 5.85 2.54 8.30
C TRP A 91 5.65 2.01 6.89
N LYS A 92 6.74 1.86 6.12
CA LYS A 92 6.73 1.20 4.80
C LYS A 92 6.17 -0.23 4.87
N LYS A 93 6.44 -0.98 5.94
CA LYS A 93 5.87 -2.32 6.15
C LYS A 93 4.35 -2.24 6.31
N LEU A 94 3.84 -1.32 7.13
CA LEU A 94 2.41 -1.08 7.31
C LEU A 94 1.75 -0.70 5.98
N GLU A 95 2.32 0.25 5.22
CA GLU A 95 1.81 0.61 3.90
C GLU A 95 1.76 -0.60 2.94
N GLY A 96 2.76 -1.48 2.99
CA GLY A 96 2.76 -2.73 2.22
C GLY A 96 1.64 -3.68 2.62
N THR A 97 1.42 -3.84 3.93
CA THR A 97 0.33 -4.64 4.46
C THR A 97 -1.05 -4.09 4.06
N VAL A 98 -1.26 -2.78 4.13
CA VAL A 98 -2.52 -2.15 3.69
C VAL A 98 -2.77 -2.35 2.19
N ARG A 99 -1.72 -2.29 1.35
CA ARG A 99 -1.85 -2.64 -0.08
C ARG A 99 -2.25 -4.10 -0.28
N ASN A 100 -1.72 -5.02 0.52
CA ASN A 100 -2.13 -6.43 0.46
C ASN A 100 -3.60 -6.58 0.84
N TRP A 101 -4.06 -5.92 1.90
CA TRP A 101 -5.48 -5.92 2.25
C TRP A 101 -6.37 -5.31 1.18
N ALA A 102 -5.90 -4.28 0.47
CA ALA A 102 -6.64 -3.74 -0.68
C ALA A 102 -6.68 -4.69 -1.90
N MET A 103 -5.82 -5.70 -1.96
CA MET A 103 -5.86 -6.75 -2.99
C MET A 103 -6.70 -7.96 -2.53
N ASP A 104 -6.57 -8.33 -1.25
CA ASP A 104 -7.34 -9.42 -0.63
C ASP A 104 -8.83 -9.06 -0.55
N ASN A 105 -9.12 -7.78 -0.31
CA ASN A 105 -10.46 -7.21 -0.29
C ASN A 105 -10.68 -6.36 -1.55
N LYS A 106 -11.94 -6.07 -1.92
CA LYS A 106 -12.22 -5.29 -3.15
C LYS A 106 -11.72 -3.84 -3.04
N LYS A 107 -11.87 -3.27 -1.85
CA LYS A 107 -11.59 -1.87 -1.54
C LYS A 107 -11.39 -1.72 -0.03
N VAL A 108 -10.47 -0.86 0.36
CA VAL A 108 -10.35 -0.39 1.74
C VAL A 108 -10.39 1.14 1.77
N TYR A 109 -10.85 1.70 2.88
CA TYR A 109 -10.81 3.13 3.20
C TYR A 109 -9.72 3.36 4.24
N ILE A 110 -8.87 4.36 4.02
CA ILE A 110 -7.73 4.67 4.88
C ILE A 110 -7.82 6.12 5.32
N THR A 111 -7.66 6.35 6.63
CA THR A 111 -7.38 7.67 7.20
C THR A 111 -6.07 7.61 7.96
N THR A 112 -5.18 8.58 7.78
CA THR A 112 -3.83 8.52 8.34
C THR A 112 -3.27 9.91 8.60
N GLY A 113 -2.37 10.02 9.57
CA GLY A 113 -1.78 11.29 9.95
C GLY A 113 -0.77 11.11 11.08
N ALA A 114 -0.31 12.24 11.60
CA ALA A 114 0.42 12.31 12.85
C ALA A 114 -0.52 12.69 14.00
N VAL A 115 -0.21 12.26 15.21
CA VAL A 115 -0.92 12.73 16.41
C VAL A 115 -0.47 14.17 16.69
N LEU A 116 -1.38 15.13 16.59
CA LEU A 116 -1.08 16.57 16.62
C LEU A 116 -1.83 17.29 17.75
N THR A 117 -1.77 16.74 18.95
CA THR A 117 -2.52 17.23 20.12
C THR A 117 -1.65 17.97 21.14
N ALA A 118 -0.33 18.01 20.92
CA ALA A 118 0.66 18.65 21.80
C ALA A 118 1.49 19.72 21.07
N SER A 119 2.39 20.35 21.82
CA SER A 119 3.44 21.20 21.26
C SER A 119 4.67 20.35 20.92
N TYR A 120 5.24 20.55 19.75
CA TYR A 120 6.35 19.76 19.23
C TYR A 120 7.56 20.62 18.91
N PRO A 121 8.79 20.07 18.96
CA PRO A 121 9.91 20.69 18.29
C PRO A 121 9.65 20.75 16.77
N THR A 122 10.34 21.65 16.08
CA THR A 122 10.05 21.96 14.68
C THR A 122 11.30 21.94 13.81
N ILE A 123 11.13 21.66 12.51
CA ILE A 123 12.17 21.80 11.49
C ILE A 123 11.89 23.00 10.58
N GLY A 124 12.96 23.53 10.00
CA GLY A 124 12.86 24.51 8.92
C GLY A 124 12.38 25.90 9.34
N ILE A 125 12.27 26.79 8.34
CA ILE A 125 11.83 28.18 8.54
C ILE A 125 10.32 28.24 8.76
N ASN A 126 9.59 27.30 8.15
CA ASN A 126 8.14 27.20 8.31
C ASN A 126 7.74 26.52 9.63
N LYS A 127 8.69 26.10 10.46
CA LYS A 127 8.43 25.48 11.78
C LYS A 127 7.52 24.24 11.69
N VAL A 128 7.81 23.35 10.74
CA VAL A 128 7.08 22.09 10.57
C VAL A 128 7.27 21.23 11.82
N SER A 129 6.17 20.88 12.49
CA SER A 129 6.21 20.10 13.72
C SER A 129 6.77 18.70 13.49
N ILE A 130 7.57 18.20 14.45
CA ILE A 130 8.10 16.84 14.47
C ILE A 130 7.21 16.00 15.40
N PRO A 131 6.31 15.15 14.85
CA PRO A 131 5.40 14.38 15.68
C PRO A 131 6.10 13.21 16.36
N GLU A 132 5.64 12.87 17.55
CA GLU A 132 6.13 11.68 18.30
C GLU A 132 5.43 10.40 17.86
N LEU A 133 4.18 10.50 17.39
CA LEU A 133 3.33 9.36 17.01
C LEU A 133 2.70 9.58 15.63
N TYR A 134 2.56 8.50 14.88
CA TYR A 134 1.76 8.42 13.66
C TYR A 134 0.65 7.39 13.81
N TYR A 135 -0.47 7.65 13.14
CA TYR A 135 -1.60 6.74 13.13
C TYR A 135 -2.05 6.39 11.71
N LYS A 136 -2.68 5.23 11.58
CA LYS A 136 -3.40 4.81 10.38
C LYS A 136 -4.61 3.98 10.79
N VAL A 137 -5.77 4.38 10.30
CA VAL A 137 -7.04 3.69 10.46
C VAL A 137 -7.43 3.11 9.10
N VAL A 138 -7.88 1.86 9.09
CA VAL A 138 -8.27 1.14 7.87
C VAL A 138 -9.64 0.50 8.09
N LEU A 139 -10.54 0.67 7.13
CA LEU A 139 -11.87 0.08 7.09
C LEU A 139 -12.04 -0.73 5.81
N ASP A 140 -12.50 -1.97 5.96
CA ASP A 140 -13.16 -2.74 4.92
C ASP A 140 -14.67 -2.72 5.17
N TYR A 141 -15.41 -2.11 4.25
CA TYR A 141 -16.86 -1.90 4.34
C TYR A 141 -17.61 -2.71 3.28
N GLU A 142 -17.07 -3.87 2.90
CA GLU A 142 -17.71 -4.79 1.95
C GLU A 142 -18.30 -6.01 2.68
N GLN A 143 -19.54 -6.36 2.32
CA GLN A 143 -20.16 -7.59 2.80
C GLN A 143 -19.44 -8.83 2.24
N PRO A 144 -19.39 -9.96 2.98
CA PRO A 144 -20.12 -10.26 4.21
C PRO A 144 -19.38 -9.90 5.52
N GLU A 145 -18.17 -9.35 5.47
CA GLU A 145 -17.35 -9.11 6.65
C GLU A 145 -16.86 -7.66 6.69
N ILE A 146 -17.59 -6.82 7.43
CA ILE A 146 -17.17 -5.44 7.73
C ILE A 146 -16.19 -5.47 8.91
N LYS A 147 -15.09 -4.74 8.80
CA LYS A 147 -14.02 -4.70 9.81
C LYS A 147 -13.20 -3.41 9.76
N GLY A 148 -12.86 -2.91 10.94
CA GLY A 148 -11.96 -1.80 11.16
C GLY A 148 -10.66 -2.24 11.82
N ILE A 149 -9.61 -1.43 11.71
CA ILE A 149 -8.39 -1.54 12.52
C ILE A 149 -7.65 -0.20 12.59
N GLY A 150 -7.16 0.14 13.77
CA GLY A 150 -6.30 1.28 14.02
C GLY A 150 -4.85 0.86 14.25
N PHE A 151 -3.93 1.80 14.03
CA PHE A 151 -2.53 1.67 14.40
C PHE A 151 -2.02 2.96 15.01
N ILE A 152 -1.22 2.86 16.07
CA ILE A 152 -0.45 3.97 16.63
C ILE A 152 1.02 3.54 16.73
N LEU A 153 1.90 4.26 16.05
CA LEU A 153 3.32 3.94 16.00
C LEU A 153 4.17 5.14 16.42
N PRO A 154 5.17 4.95 17.31
CA PRO A 154 6.15 5.98 17.59
C PRO A 154 7.02 6.28 16.38
N ASN A 155 7.35 7.57 16.19
CA ASN A 155 8.22 8.09 15.13
C ASN A 155 9.69 7.72 15.36
N GLN A 156 9.98 6.42 15.42
CA GLN A 156 11.31 5.88 15.66
C GLN A 156 11.47 4.54 14.93
N LYS A 157 12.71 4.08 14.78
CA LYS A 157 12.98 2.75 14.23
C LYS A 157 12.34 1.68 15.12
N SER A 158 11.64 0.74 14.51
CA SER A 158 11.10 -0.44 15.18
C SER A 158 11.29 -1.70 14.35
N ASN A 159 11.61 -2.80 15.04
CA ASN A 159 11.65 -4.15 14.48
C ASN A 159 10.50 -5.03 15.01
N LYS A 160 9.58 -4.47 15.81
CA LYS A 160 8.43 -5.22 16.37
C LYS A 160 7.44 -5.59 15.25
N SER A 161 6.51 -6.49 15.55
CA SER A 161 5.42 -6.85 14.66
C SER A 161 4.42 -5.69 14.50
N LEU A 162 3.73 -5.59 13.36
CA LEU A 162 2.70 -4.58 13.17
C LEU A 162 1.54 -4.78 14.15
N GLN A 163 1.20 -6.04 14.42
CA GLN A 163 0.15 -6.43 15.37
C GLN A 163 0.39 -5.88 16.77
N SER A 164 1.65 -5.69 17.19
CA SER A 164 1.96 -5.09 18.50
C SER A 164 1.66 -3.59 18.59
N TYR A 165 1.32 -2.96 17.47
CA TYR A 165 0.91 -1.55 17.37
C TYR A 165 -0.55 -1.40 16.91
N ALA A 166 -1.25 -2.51 16.68
CA ALA A 166 -2.65 -2.50 16.30
C ALA A 166 -3.50 -2.17 17.54
N VAL A 167 -4.47 -1.29 17.35
CA VAL A 167 -5.39 -0.79 18.37
C VAL A 167 -6.79 -0.67 17.78
N SER A 168 -7.79 -0.49 18.65
CA SER A 168 -9.16 -0.18 18.22
C SER A 168 -9.20 1.21 17.56
N ILE A 169 -10.24 1.50 16.78
CA ILE A 169 -10.38 2.83 16.19
C ILE A 169 -10.66 3.84 17.30
N ASP A 170 -11.50 3.50 18.29
CA ASP A 170 -11.73 4.26 19.52
C ASP A 170 -10.44 4.71 20.22
N GLU A 171 -9.39 3.88 20.19
CA GLU A 171 -8.12 4.23 20.81
C GLU A 171 -7.39 5.26 19.95
N VAL A 172 -7.44 5.16 18.62
CA VAL A 172 -6.91 6.21 17.73
C VAL A 172 -7.66 7.53 17.93
N GLU A 173 -8.98 7.49 18.11
CA GLU A 173 -9.79 8.68 18.41
C GLU A 173 -9.33 9.36 19.70
N ARG A 174 -9.12 8.58 20.77
CA ARG A 174 -8.60 9.10 22.05
C ARG A 174 -7.28 9.82 21.91
N PHE A 175 -6.40 9.38 21.02
CA PHE A 175 -5.11 10.06 20.77
C PHE A 175 -5.26 11.30 19.88
N THR A 176 -6.19 11.30 18.94
CA THR A 176 -6.25 12.29 17.85
C THR A 176 -7.34 13.34 18.03
N GLY A 177 -8.40 13.04 18.79
CA GLY A 177 -9.62 13.84 18.88
C GLY A 177 -10.43 13.87 17.58
N ILE A 178 -10.22 12.90 16.69
CA ILE A 178 -10.94 12.77 15.41
C ILE A 178 -11.96 11.64 15.57
N ASP A 179 -13.19 11.95 15.19
CA ASP A 179 -14.30 11.01 15.01
C ASP A 179 -14.16 10.38 13.60
N PHE A 180 -13.71 9.13 13.53
CA PHE A 180 -13.49 8.43 12.25
C PHE A 180 -14.77 7.76 11.79
N PHE A 181 -14.94 7.68 10.47
CA PHE A 181 -16.09 7.01 9.85
C PHE A 181 -17.50 7.47 10.28
N HIS A 182 -17.64 8.58 11.03
CA HIS A 182 -18.83 9.30 11.53
C HIS A 182 -20.06 9.46 10.61
N THR A 183 -19.95 9.04 9.36
CA THR A 183 -21.03 8.97 8.36
C THR A 183 -21.68 7.58 8.28
N LEU A 184 -21.11 6.57 8.95
CA LEU A 184 -21.69 5.24 9.06
C LEU A 184 -22.89 5.26 10.01
N PRO A 185 -23.80 4.27 9.91
CA PRO A 185 -24.81 4.06 10.95
C PRO A 185 -24.14 3.77 12.30
N ASP A 186 -24.65 4.39 13.36
CA ASP A 186 -24.10 4.30 14.73
C ASP A 186 -23.85 2.85 15.19
N ASP A 187 -24.76 1.92 14.88
CA ASP A 187 -24.63 0.51 15.27
C ASP A 187 -23.46 -0.21 14.58
N ILE A 188 -23.21 0.14 13.32
CA ILE A 188 -22.06 -0.36 12.56
C ILE A 188 -20.78 0.29 13.08
N GLU A 189 -20.80 1.61 13.26
CA GLU A 189 -19.66 2.39 13.76
C GLU A 189 -19.19 1.87 15.11
N GLU A 190 -20.07 1.83 16.12
CA GLU A 190 -19.74 1.31 17.46
C GLU A 190 -19.16 -0.12 17.41
N GLN A 191 -19.67 -0.95 16.49
CA GLN A 191 -19.16 -2.31 16.31
C GLN A 191 -17.76 -2.34 15.69
N ILE A 192 -17.48 -1.54 14.67
CA ILE A 192 -16.18 -1.56 13.99
C ILE A 192 -15.08 -0.87 14.79
N GLU A 193 -15.45 0.09 15.65
CA GLU A 193 -14.47 0.95 16.30
C GLU A 193 -13.97 0.41 17.63
N SER A 194 -14.75 -0.44 18.29
CA SER A 194 -14.48 -0.97 19.63
C SER A 194 -13.44 -2.11 19.70
N ASP A 195 -13.21 -2.85 18.62
CA ASP A 195 -12.22 -3.95 18.55
C ASP A 195 -11.31 -3.79 17.32
N ALA A 196 -10.00 -3.91 17.54
CA ALA A 196 -8.99 -3.91 16.47
C ALA A 196 -9.16 -5.07 15.49
N ALA A 197 -9.93 -6.11 15.85
CA ALA A 197 -10.29 -7.25 15.01
C ALA A 197 -9.08 -7.89 14.30
N ILE A 198 -7.93 -7.94 14.98
CA ILE A 198 -6.61 -8.31 14.40
C ILE A 198 -6.66 -9.66 13.67
N ASN A 199 -7.46 -10.60 14.18
CA ASN A 199 -7.66 -11.94 13.61
C ASN A 199 -8.42 -11.94 12.27
N LYS A 200 -9.16 -10.88 11.93
CA LYS A 200 -9.86 -10.71 10.64
C LYS A 200 -8.97 -10.13 9.55
N TRP A 201 -7.74 -9.73 9.89
CA TRP A 201 -6.78 -9.11 8.99
C TRP A 201 -5.59 -10.04 8.72
N SER A 202 -5.27 -10.27 7.45
CA SER A 202 -4.12 -11.10 7.06
C SER A 202 -2.81 -10.34 7.21
N PHE A 203 -2.11 -10.54 8.33
CA PHE A 203 -0.77 -9.95 8.56
C PHE A 203 0.37 -10.77 7.98
N SER A 204 0.08 -11.98 7.51
CA SER A 204 1.00 -12.79 6.75
C SER A 204 1.38 -12.02 5.49
N SER A 205 2.63 -11.55 5.48
CA SER A 205 3.34 -11.49 4.20
C SER A 205 3.30 -12.91 3.65
N ALA A 206 3.08 -13.10 2.36
CA ALA A 206 3.49 -14.34 1.72
C ALA A 206 4.86 -14.73 2.31
N VAL A 207 4.88 -15.89 2.97
CA VAL A 207 5.89 -16.42 3.89
C VAL A 207 7.29 -15.82 3.71
N SER A 208 7.82 -15.20 4.78
CA SER A 208 9.26 -15.13 4.98
C SER A 208 9.82 -16.55 5.07
N HIS A 209 10.32 -17.09 3.96
CA HIS A 209 11.12 -18.32 3.98
C HIS A 209 12.48 -18.01 4.61
N SER A 210 12.52 -17.96 5.94
CA SER A 210 13.72 -18.23 6.70
C SER A 210 13.97 -19.73 6.62
N GLY A 211 14.87 -20.09 5.73
CA GLY A 211 15.11 -21.45 5.28
C GLY A 211 15.27 -21.32 3.79
N SER A 212 16.50 -21.06 3.35
CA SER A 212 16.85 -21.14 1.94
C SER A 212 16.27 -22.43 1.38
N PRO A 213 15.24 -22.40 0.52
CA PRO A 213 15.05 -23.50 -0.38
C PRO A 213 16.08 -23.17 -1.46
N THR A 214 17.17 -23.92 -1.49
CA THR A 214 17.89 -24.08 -2.74
C THR A 214 16.91 -24.65 -3.75
N TYR A 215 16.11 -23.80 -4.38
CA TYR A 215 15.37 -24.16 -5.57
C TYR A 215 16.43 -24.25 -6.65
N PRO A 216 16.69 -25.45 -7.18
CA PRO A 216 17.78 -25.66 -8.10
C PRO A 216 17.57 -24.73 -9.29
N THR A 217 18.59 -23.92 -9.58
CA THR A 217 18.74 -23.06 -10.76
C THR A 217 18.90 -23.88 -12.06
N LYS A 218 18.23 -25.03 -12.15
CA LYS A 218 18.09 -25.80 -13.37
C LYS A 218 16.61 -25.90 -13.70
N GLN A 219 16.23 -25.26 -14.80
CA GLN A 219 15.01 -25.58 -15.54
C GLN A 219 14.95 -27.10 -15.72
N ALA A 220 14.15 -27.79 -14.91
CA ALA A 220 13.63 -29.09 -15.32
C ALA A 220 12.75 -28.81 -16.52
N LYS A 221 13.08 -29.41 -17.67
CA LYS A 221 12.26 -29.29 -18.89
C LYS A 221 10.83 -29.72 -18.53
N LEU A 222 9.84 -28.87 -18.82
CA LEU A 222 8.42 -29.22 -18.88
C LEU A 222 8.12 -30.20 -20.05
N SER A 223 9.07 -31.07 -20.42
CA SER A 223 8.89 -32.05 -21.48
C SER A 223 8.10 -33.23 -20.92
N GLY A 224 6.83 -33.32 -21.29
CA GLY A 224 5.94 -34.41 -20.90
C GLY A 224 4.94 -34.10 -19.79
N GLU A 225 4.92 -32.87 -19.27
CA GLU A 225 3.87 -32.41 -18.34
C GLU A 225 2.68 -31.78 -19.09
N PRO A 226 1.46 -31.79 -18.49
CA PRO A 226 0.31 -31.06 -19.02
C PRO A 226 0.61 -29.57 -19.19
N LYS A 227 0.04 -28.95 -20.23
CA LYS A 227 0.16 -27.51 -20.42
C LYS A 227 -0.48 -26.76 -19.26
N ILE A 228 0.15 -25.68 -18.82
CA ILE A 228 -0.34 -24.83 -17.74
C ILE A 228 -1.45 -23.92 -18.29
N ASN A 229 -2.66 -24.03 -17.74
CA ASN A 229 -3.77 -23.14 -18.10
C ASN A 229 -3.55 -21.74 -17.50
N VAL A 230 -3.19 -20.75 -18.33
CA VAL A 230 -2.88 -19.39 -17.84
C VAL A 230 -4.08 -18.63 -17.29
N ASN A 231 -5.31 -19.10 -17.54
CA ASN A 231 -6.52 -18.52 -16.96
C ASN A 231 -6.79 -19.00 -15.53
N ASN A 232 -6.34 -20.21 -15.19
CA ASN A 232 -6.67 -20.86 -13.91
C ASN A 232 -5.43 -21.08 -13.02
N ALA A 233 -4.23 -21.12 -13.59
CA ALA A 233 -2.99 -21.42 -12.89
C ALA A 233 -2.73 -20.48 -11.72
N SER A 234 -2.30 -21.03 -10.59
CA SER A 234 -1.78 -20.28 -9.46
C SER A 234 -0.50 -19.53 -9.83
N LYS A 235 -0.10 -18.56 -9.00
CA LYS A 235 1.15 -17.82 -9.18
C LYS A 235 2.36 -18.75 -9.30
N GLY A 236 2.43 -19.77 -8.44
CA GLY A 236 3.52 -20.76 -8.46
C GLY A 236 3.56 -21.58 -9.75
N GLU A 237 2.41 -21.99 -10.27
CA GLU A 237 2.33 -22.71 -11.55
C GLU A 237 2.73 -21.81 -12.73
N LEU A 238 2.27 -20.56 -12.76
CA LEU A 238 2.67 -19.60 -13.78
C LEU A 238 4.19 -19.37 -13.79
N MET A 239 4.83 -19.37 -12.62
CA MET A 239 6.28 -19.20 -12.50
C MET A 239 7.09 -20.41 -13.01
N ARG A 240 6.45 -21.56 -13.26
CA ARG A 240 7.10 -22.70 -13.94
C ARG A 240 7.28 -22.44 -15.43
N LEU A 241 6.54 -21.49 -16.00
CA LEU A 241 6.64 -21.15 -17.41
C LEU A 241 7.95 -20.41 -17.74
N PRO A 242 8.60 -20.72 -18.88
CA PRO A 242 9.88 -20.13 -19.22
C PRO A 242 9.77 -18.61 -19.42
N GLY A 243 10.51 -17.86 -18.62
CA GLY A 243 10.54 -16.40 -18.69
C GLY A 243 9.42 -15.70 -17.91
N ILE A 244 8.58 -16.45 -17.18
CA ILE A 244 7.59 -15.89 -16.25
C ILE A 244 8.15 -15.99 -14.84
N GLY A 245 8.58 -14.87 -14.29
CA GLY A 245 8.96 -14.75 -12.88
C GLY A 245 7.84 -14.16 -12.04
N ASP A 246 8.09 -14.03 -10.74
CA ASP A 246 7.17 -13.47 -9.71
C ASP A 246 6.36 -12.25 -10.22
N LYS A 247 7.05 -11.21 -10.69
CA LYS A 247 6.41 -10.00 -11.20
C LYS A 247 5.56 -10.20 -12.45
N LEU A 248 5.91 -11.13 -13.34
CA LEU A 248 5.13 -11.39 -14.55
C LEU A 248 3.94 -12.28 -14.23
N SER A 249 4.08 -13.23 -13.31
CA SER A 249 2.97 -14.06 -12.83
C SER A 249 1.88 -13.20 -12.18
N ASP A 250 2.24 -12.22 -11.34
CA ASP A 250 1.28 -11.28 -10.75
C ASP A 250 0.51 -10.49 -11.82
N LYS A 251 1.21 -10.06 -12.87
CA LYS A 251 0.58 -9.30 -13.96
C LYS A 251 -0.36 -10.16 -14.82
N ILE A 252 -0.02 -11.43 -15.05
CA ILE A 252 -0.90 -12.37 -15.77
C ILE A 252 -2.19 -12.58 -14.97
N ILE A 253 -2.07 -12.81 -13.66
CA ILE A 253 -3.22 -12.96 -12.75
C ILE A 253 -4.05 -11.68 -12.74
N ALA A 254 -3.42 -10.52 -12.57
CA ALA A 254 -4.11 -9.24 -12.57
C ALA A 254 -4.85 -8.99 -13.89
N TYR A 255 -4.22 -9.27 -15.03
CA TYR A 255 -4.85 -9.09 -16.33
C TYR A 255 -6.09 -9.99 -16.49
N ARG A 256 -5.98 -11.29 -16.21
CA ARG A 256 -7.12 -12.21 -16.37
C ARG A 256 -8.27 -11.88 -15.42
N SER A 257 -7.98 -11.42 -14.21
CA SER A 257 -9.00 -11.00 -13.24
C SER A 257 -9.76 -9.76 -13.68
N VAL A 258 -9.12 -8.82 -14.39
CA VAL A 258 -9.75 -7.56 -14.84
C VAL A 258 -10.46 -7.72 -16.19
N TYR A 259 -9.88 -8.48 -17.13
CA TYR A 259 -10.32 -8.53 -18.52
C TYR A 259 -11.01 -9.86 -18.91
N GLY A 260 -11.25 -10.75 -17.93
CA GLY A 260 -11.98 -12.01 -18.16
C GLY A 260 -11.13 -13.10 -18.82
N GLY A 261 -9.84 -13.15 -18.53
CA GLY A 261 -8.92 -14.14 -19.08
C GLY A 261 -8.35 -13.84 -20.46
N PHE A 262 -7.64 -14.82 -20.99
CA PHE A 262 -7.03 -14.85 -22.31
C PHE A 262 -7.79 -15.84 -23.19
N ARG A 263 -8.10 -15.46 -24.43
CA ARG A 263 -8.76 -16.33 -25.43
C ARG A 263 -7.74 -17.10 -26.25
N THR A 264 -6.53 -16.57 -26.36
CA THR A 264 -5.39 -17.23 -27.00
C THR A 264 -4.11 -17.02 -26.20
N ILE A 265 -3.11 -17.86 -26.40
CA ILE A 265 -1.78 -17.64 -25.79
C ILE A 265 -1.13 -16.37 -26.31
N ASP A 266 -1.47 -15.93 -27.53
CA ASP A 266 -0.97 -14.67 -28.09
C ASP A 266 -1.51 -13.44 -27.34
N ASP A 267 -2.67 -13.54 -26.69
CA ASP A 267 -3.26 -12.47 -25.88
C ASP A 267 -2.43 -12.11 -24.65
N LEU A 268 -1.50 -13.00 -24.22
CA LEU A 268 -0.56 -12.69 -23.15
C LEU A 268 0.33 -11.48 -23.47
N GLN A 269 0.46 -11.09 -24.74
CA GLN A 269 1.18 -9.87 -25.13
C GLN A 269 0.54 -8.58 -24.60
N SER A 270 -0.74 -8.62 -24.26
CA SER A 270 -1.44 -7.51 -23.61
C SER A 270 -0.95 -7.27 -22.18
N VAL A 271 -0.22 -8.23 -21.59
CA VAL A 271 0.40 -8.09 -20.27
C VAL A 271 1.74 -7.36 -20.41
N LYS A 272 1.83 -6.13 -19.88
CA LYS A 272 3.05 -5.30 -19.92
C LYS A 272 4.29 -6.06 -19.42
N GLY A 273 5.23 -6.34 -20.32
CA GLY A 273 6.46 -7.08 -20.05
C GLY A 273 6.50 -8.48 -20.65
N ILE A 274 5.40 -8.94 -21.28
CA ILE A 274 5.35 -10.14 -22.11
C ILE A 274 5.34 -9.70 -23.57
N GLY A 275 6.43 -9.94 -24.28
CA GLY A 275 6.54 -9.65 -25.71
C GLY A 275 6.41 -10.89 -26.59
N VAL A 276 6.35 -10.69 -27.91
CA VAL A 276 6.28 -11.76 -28.95
C VAL A 276 7.27 -12.91 -28.67
N LYS A 277 8.53 -12.58 -28.34
CA LYS A 277 9.57 -13.58 -28.07
C LYS A 277 9.29 -14.42 -26.82
N THR A 278 8.69 -13.82 -25.78
CA THR A 278 8.29 -14.55 -24.57
C THR A 278 7.12 -15.46 -24.90
N VAL A 279 6.07 -14.94 -25.54
CA VAL A 279 4.91 -15.74 -25.95
C VAL A 279 5.28 -16.93 -26.81
N ALA A 280 6.18 -16.76 -27.79
CA ALA A 280 6.67 -17.87 -28.60
C ALA A 280 7.29 -19.00 -27.77
N LYS A 281 7.99 -18.66 -26.68
CA LYS A 281 8.56 -19.65 -25.73
C LYS A 281 7.50 -20.30 -24.84
N LEU A 282 6.34 -19.66 -24.64
CA LEU A 282 5.24 -20.16 -23.81
C LEU A 282 4.33 -21.14 -24.55
N LYS A 283 4.13 -20.98 -25.87
CA LYS A 283 3.20 -21.81 -26.68
C LYS A 283 3.32 -23.33 -26.47
N PRO A 284 4.53 -23.91 -26.27
CA PRO A 284 4.66 -25.35 -26.01
C PRO A 284 4.15 -25.76 -24.62
N TYR A 285 4.12 -24.86 -23.65
CA TYR A 285 3.95 -25.16 -22.22
C TYR A 285 2.68 -24.56 -21.61
N ALA A 286 2.00 -23.66 -22.32
CA ALA A 286 0.83 -22.94 -21.83
C ALA A 286 -0.40 -23.22 -22.70
N THR A 287 -1.57 -23.26 -22.06
CA THR A 287 -2.90 -23.35 -22.68
C THR A 287 -3.83 -22.30 -22.06
N VAL A 288 -4.95 -22.01 -22.72
CA VAL A 288 -6.06 -21.18 -22.20
C VAL A 288 -7.33 -22.01 -21.94
N TYR A 289 -7.28 -23.29 -22.31
CA TYR A 289 -8.33 -24.30 -22.14
C TYR A 289 -7.83 -25.38 -21.19
N ASP A 290 -8.76 -26.03 -20.49
CA ASP A 290 -8.49 -27.20 -19.66
C ASP A 290 -8.16 -28.45 -20.49
#